data_AF-A0A2V9XRR3-F1
#
_entry.id   AF-A0A2V9XRR3-F1
#
_cell.length_a   1.000
_cell.length_b   1.000
_cell.length_c   1.000
_cell.angle_alpha   90.00
_cell.angle_beta   90.00
_cell.angle_gamma   90.00
#
_symmetry.space_group_name_H-M   'P 1'
#
loop_
_entity.id
_entity.type
_entity.pdbx_description
1 polymer ?
#
loop_
_entity_poly.entity_id
_entity_poly.type
_entity_poly.pdbx_seq_one_letter_code
_entity_poly.pdbx_strand_id
1 'polypeptide(L)'
;MPFVTYKETRPWARAISDAVRSRKMPPWFADPCCGHFADDPSLTPQQIQTLIAWADAAAPAGNPHDAPSPPNRAVGWNIPQPDVIIKMPKTVAIPAHGDVEYTYEIVPTGFTQDKWVQMSEVRPSSHAHVHHAVVYIRPPDSSWLRQAPVGTPFTASTLGDERLRHQAHSTDSDMLLVYAPGSSPDHWPDGMAKLIPAHSDLVFRMHYTTNGHASSDQTSIGIVFAKHPPTQRVITLQLANDHDTIPIPPATDNYRVEVHGTLPNDATLLSFFPHMHLRGKRFEYNIVSPDTSLWEKPLREKALPDKSVPDKAPHDQADPYHAPSKIETLVRVNYDFYWQLSYRLAKPRFLKAGTELQAVAWYDNSKNNPHNPDPDSPVKWGDQTYNEMMVGFFDIAVPANLDKWHYFIRHKD
;
A
#
# COMPACT_ATOMS: atom_id res chain seq x y z
N MET A 1 -13.12 -19.31 9.22
CA MET A 1 -13.16 -20.72 9.67
C MET A 1 -11.74 -21.21 9.93
N PRO A 2 -11.46 -21.92 11.03
CA PRO A 2 -10.14 -22.51 11.26
C PRO A 2 -10.03 -23.91 10.61
N PHE A 3 -9.02 -24.12 9.76
CA PHE A 3 -8.62 -25.44 9.22
C PHE A 3 -7.53 -26.06 10.10
N VAL A 4 -7.82 -26.28 11.39
CA VAL A 4 -6.81 -26.69 12.38
C VAL A 4 -6.73 -28.20 12.51
N THR A 5 -7.85 -28.90 12.44
CA THR A 5 -7.92 -30.37 12.53
C THR A 5 -8.32 -31.03 11.22
N TYR A 6 -7.94 -32.29 11.02
CA TYR A 6 -8.38 -33.06 9.84
C TYR A 6 -9.92 -33.10 9.70
N LYS A 7 -10.65 -33.24 10.81
CA LYS A 7 -12.12 -33.28 10.82
C LYS A 7 -12.74 -31.96 10.33
N GLU A 8 -12.13 -30.84 10.67
CA GLU A 8 -12.55 -29.51 10.19
C GLU A 8 -12.18 -29.29 8.72
N THR A 9 -11.01 -29.75 8.28
CA THR A 9 -10.48 -29.50 6.93
C THR A 9 -11.07 -30.42 5.86
N ARG A 10 -11.26 -31.71 6.17
CA ARG A 10 -11.71 -32.73 5.19
C ARG A 10 -12.97 -32.34 4.41
N PRO A 11 -14.05 -31.79 5.02
CA PRO A 11 -15.24 -31.38 4.27
C PRO A 11 -14.97 -30.33 3.18
N TRP A 12 -13.86 -29.59 3.29
CA TRP A 12 -13.47 -28.52 2.37
C TRP A 12 -12.47 -28.97 1.31
N ALA A 13 -12.09 -30.25 1.24
CA ALA A 13 -11.04 -30.72 0.35
C ALA A 13 -11.23 -30.29 -1.12
N ARG A 14 -12.46 -30.41 -1.64
CA ARG A 14 -12.80 -29.95 -2.99
C ARG A 14 -12.63 -28.44 -3.16
N ALA A 15 -13.14 -27.65 -2.21
CA ALA A 15 -13.02 -26.20 -2.23
C ALA A 15 -11.56 -25.74 -2.12
N ILE A 16 -10.73 -26.44 -1.32
CA ILE A 16 -9.29 -26.20 -1.21
C ILE A 16 -8.62 -26.46 -2.56
N SER A 17 -8.88 -27.62 -3.18
CA SER A 17 -8.36 -27.96 -4.52
C SER A 17 -8.75 -26.90 -5.56
N ASP A 18 -10.02 -26.50 -5.60
CA ASP A 18 -10.51 -25.50 -6.56
C ASP A 18 -9.84 -24.13 -6.32
N ALA A 19 -9.65 -23.74 -5.06
CA ALA A 19 -9.02 -22.46 -4.69
C ALA A 19 -7.51 -22.42 -5.04
N VAL A 20 -6.76 -23.49 -4.80
CA VAL A 20 -5.33 -23.53 -5.15
C VAL A 20 -5.11 -23.72 -6.65
N ARG A 21 -5.99 -24.47 -7.33
CA ARG A 21 -5.95 -24.67 -8.80
C ARG A 21 -6.16 -23.35 -9.54
N SER A 22 -7.08 -22.53 -9.05
CA SER A 22 -7.36 -21.19 -9.60
C SER A 22 -6.43 -20.10 -9.06
N ARG A 23 -5.46 -20.44 -8.18
CA ARG A 23 -4.58 -19.49 -7.49
C ARG A 23 -5.32 -18.38 -6.71
N LYS A 24 -6.57 -18.63 -6.33
CA LYS A 24 -7.34 -17.75 -5.44
C LYS A 24 -6.75 -17.72 -4.04
N MET A 25 -6.15 -18.84 -3.61
CA MET A 25 -5.53 -18.98 -2.29
C MET A 25 -4.15 -19.63 -2.40
N PRO A 26 -3.15 -19.18 -1.62
CA PRO A 26 -3.18 -17.95 -0.81
C PRO A 26 -3.28 -16.69 -1.70
N PRO A 27 -3.98 -15.63 -1.27
CA PRO A 27 -4.09 -14.40 -2.05
C PRO A 27 -2.72 -13.77 -2.22
N TRP A 28 -2.30 -13.64 -3.47
CA TRP A 28 -1.08 -12.96 -3.86
C TRP A 28 -1.23 -12.46 -5.29
N PHE A 29 -1.01 -11.16 -5.47
CA PHE A 29 -1.40 -10.46 -6.69
C PHE A 29 -0.22 -9.87 -7.46
N ALA A 30 1.00 -9.99 -6.93
CA ALA A 30 2.19 -9.59 -7.66
C ALA A 30 2.41 -10.54 -8.85
N ASP A 31 2.65 -9.97 -10.01
CA ASP A 31 3.01 -10.69 -11.22
C ASP A 31 4.41 -11.31 -11.05
N PRO A 32 4.58 -12.64 -11.18
CA PRO A 32 5.87 -13.31 -11.02
C PRO A 32 6.96 -12.85 -11.99
N CYS A 33 6.63 -12.10 -13.06
CA CYS A 33 7.63 -11.61 -14.01
C CYS A 33 8.57 -10.55 -13.44
N CYS A 34 8.20 -9.90 -12.33
CA CYS A 34 8.95 -8.78 -11.76
C CYS A 34 8.89 -8.76 -10.23
N GLY A 35 10.03 -8.40 -9.64
CA GLY A 35 10.19 -8.38 -8.19
C GLY A 35 10.33 -9.77 -7.57
N HIS A 36 10.93 -9.81 -6.38
CA HIS A 36 11.01 -10.98 -5.52
C HIS A 36 10.74 -10.53 -4.10
N PHE A 37 9.79 -11.18 -3.42
CA PHE A 37 9.24 -10.68 -2.17
C PHE A 37 9.41 -11.68 -1.04
N ALA A 38 9.74 -11.19 0.15
CA ALA A 38 9.95 -12.00 1.35
C ALA A 38 8.64 -12.56 1.91
N ASP A 39 7.53 -11.89 1.59
CA ASP A 39 6.19 -12.15 2.08
C ASP A 39 5.28 -12.82 1.04
N ASP A 40 5.84 -13.31 -0.09
CA ASP A 40 5.10 -14.07 -1.11
C ASP A 40 4.63 -15.43 -0.54
N PRO A 41 3.31 -15.63 -0.32
CA PRO A 41 2.77 -16.87 0.22
C PRO A 41 2.41 -17.89 -0.87
N SER A 42 2.74 -17.61 -2.14
CA SER A 42 2.34 -18.43 -3.28
C SER A 42 2.82 -19.86 -3.17
N LEU A 43 1.92 -20.79 -3.51
CA LEU A 43 2.26 -22.21 -3.57
C LEU A 43 3.05 -22.53 -4.84
N THR A 44 4.06 -23.38 -4.70
CA THR A 44 4.78 -23.96 -5.84
C THR A 44 3.86 -24.89 -6.64
N PRO A 45 4.14 -25.14 -7.93
CA PRO A 45 3.37 -26.10 -8.73
C PRO A 45 3.25 -27.48 -8.06
N GLN A 46 4.32 -27.94 -7.40
CA GLN A 46 4.35 -29.21 -6.68
C GLN A 46 3.46 -29.19 -5.43
N GLN A 47 3.44 -28.10 -4.68
CA GLN A 47 2.54 -27.94 -3.53
C GLN A 47 1.07 -27.92 -3.96
N ILE A 48 0.75 -27.19 -5.04
CA ILE A 48 -0.59 -27.17 -5.64
C ILE A 48 -1.01 -28.59 -6.05
N GLN A 49 -0.13 -29.30 -6.77
CA GLN A 49 -0.42 -30.66 -7.21
C GLN A 49 -0.62 -31.63 -6.03
N THR A 50 0.13 -31.45 -4.95
CA THR A 50 -0.01 -32.25 -3.72
C THR A 50 -1.40 -32.08 -3.12
N LEU A 51 -1.89 -30.85 -3.00
CA LEU A 51 -3.22 -30.56 -2.46
C LEU A 51 -4.34 -31.07 -3.36
N ILE A 52 -4.18 -30.94 -4.68
CA ILE A 52 -5.13 -31.47 -5.67
C ILE A 52 -5.19 -33.00 -5.57
N ALA A 53 -4.04 -33.68 -5.59
CA ALA A 53 -3.97 -35.13 -5.52
C ALA A 53 -4.59 -35.68 -4.22
N TRP A 54 -4.35 -35.00 -3.09
CA TRP A 54 -4.98 -35.34 -1.82
C TRP A 54 -6.51 -35.22 -1.88
N ALA A 55 -7.04 -34.13 -2.46
CA ALA A 55 -8.48 -33.95 -2.60
C ALA A 55 -9.12 -34.98 -3.55
N ASP A 56 -8.48 -35.26 -4.70
CA ASP A 56 -8.93 -36.22 -5.70
C ASP A 56 -8.95 -37.66 -5.15
N ALA A 57 -8.03 -37.98 -4.23
CA ALA A 57 -8.00 -39.26 -3.49
C ALA A 57 -9.04 -39.34 -2.36
N ALA A 58 -10.05 -38.47 -2.34
CA ALA A 58 -11.06 -38.34 -1.30
C ALA A 58 -10.49 -37.94 0.08
N ALA A 59 -9.42 -37.13 0.08
CA ALA A 59 -8.82 -36.53 1.26
C ALA A 59 -8.44 -37.54 2.35
N PRO A 60 -7.58 -38.55 2.05
CA PRO A 60 -7.19 -39.55 3.03
C PRO A 60 -6.52 -38.88 4.24
N ALA A 61 -6.79 -39.41 5.43
CA ALA A 61 -6.10 -38.97 6.64
C ALA A 61 -4.64 -39.46 6.60
N GLY A 62 -3.71 -38.60 6.97
CA GLY A 62 -2.33 -39.01 7.27
C GLY A 62 -2.25 -39.72 8.63
N ASN A 63 -1.05 -40.18 8.99
CA ASN A 63 -0.78 -40.70 10.32
C ASN A 63 -0.89 -39.55 11.35
N PRO A 64 -1.74 -39.65 12.37
CA PRO A 64 -1.87 -38.61 13.39
C PRO A 64 -0.56 -38.31 14.14
N HIS A 65 0.38 -39.26 14.20
CA HIS A 65 1.69 -39.05 14.82
C HIS A 65 2.64 -38.17 13.99
N ASP A 66 2.37 -38.01 12.69
CA ASP A 66 3.14 -37.13 11.80
C ASP A 66 2.53 -35.72 11.74
N ALA A 67 1.40 -35.48 12.41
CA ALA A 67 0.74 -34.19 12.42
C ALA A 67 1.62 -33.16 13.14
N PRO A 68 1.93 -32.00 12.52
CA PRO A 68 2.63 -30.94 13.22
C PRO A 68 1.80 -30.44 14.40
N SER A 69 2.47 -29.90 15.41
CA SER A 69 1.76 -29.19 16.48
C SER A 69 0.88 -28.09 15.85
N PRO A 70 -0.39 -27.95 16.27
CA PRO A 70 -1.25 -26.90 15.77
C PRO A 70 -0.53 -25.55 15.82
N PRO A 71 -0.60 -24.73 14.76
CA PRO A 71 0.06 -23.44 14.76
C PRO A 71 -0.47 -22.64 15.95
N ASN A 72 0.45 -22.16 16.79
CA ASN A 72 0.11 -21.25 17.88
C ASN A 72 -0.22 -19.90 17.25
N ARG A 73 -1.46 -19.73 16.77
CA ARG A 73 -1.95 -18.41 16.37
C ARG A 73 -1.83 -17.54 17.60
N ALA A 74 -1.06 -16.46 17.51
CA ALA A 74 -0.88 -15.57 18.64
C ALA A 74 -2.26 -15.13 19.16
N VAL A 75 -2.57 -15.53 20.39
CA VAL A 75 -3.73 -15.00 21.11
C VAL A 75 -3.31 -13.61 21.56
N GLY A 76 -3.41 -12.61 20.67
CA GLY A 76 -2.74 -11.35 20.95
C GLY A 76 -2.22 -10.65 19.71
N TRP A 77 -1.00 -10.16 19.90
CA TRP A 77 -0.17 -9.49 18.91
C TRP A 77 0.62 -10.52 18.11
N ASN A 78 0.76 -10.29 16.81
CA ASN A 78 1.65 -11.05 15.92
C ASN A 78 3.10 -10.55 15.98
N ILE A 79 3.36 -9.46 16.70
CA ILE A 79 4.68 -9.03 17.15
C ILE A 79 4.99 -9.60 18.54
N PRO A 80 6.28 -9.60 18.99
CA PRO A 80 6.61 -9.83 20.39
C PRO A 80 5.79 -8.92 21.32
N GLN A 81 5.71 -9.26 22.60
CA GLN A 81 4.99 -8.43 23.58
C GLN A 81 5.33 -6.95 23.38
N PRO A 82 4.34 -6.10 23.04
CA PRO A 82 4.61 -4.69 22.80
C PRO A 82 5.19 -4.01 24.03
N ASP A 83 6.21 -3.17 23.82
CA ASP A 83 6.76 -2.30 24.86
C ASP A 83 5.74 -1.23 25.26
N VAL A 84 4.91 -0.83 24.30
CA VAL A 84 3.80 0.10 24.52
C VAL A 84 2.61 -0.28 23.64
N ILE A 85 1.42 -0.07 24.19
CA ILE A 85 0.15 -0.16 23.47
C ILE A 85 -0.50 1.22 23.51
N ILE A 86 -0.73 1.82 22.35
CA ILE A 86 -1.47 3.08 22.23
C ILE A 86 -2.84 2.76 21.66
N LYS A 87 -3.90 3.15 22.38
CA LYS A 87 -5.29 2.82 22.05
C LYS A 87 -6.08 4.10 21.79
N MET A 88 -6.98 4.05 20.81
CA MET A 88 -8.01 5.08 20.63
C MET A 88 -8.81 5.26 21.94
N PRO A 89 -8.82 6.45 22.56
CA PRO A 89 -9.42 6.61 23.88
C PRO A 89 -10.93 6.41 23.90
N LYS A 90 -11.64 6.67 22.79
CA LYS A 90 -13.08 6.42 22.69
C LYS A 90 -13.42 5.34 21.68
N THR A 91 -14.51 4.65 21.95
CA THR A 91 -15.12 3.72 21.01
C THR A 91 -15.89 4.50 19.93
N VAL A 92 -15.68 4.14 18.67
CA VAL A 92 -16.39 4.68 17.52
C VAL A 92 -17.57 3.78 17.19
N ALA A 93 -18.77 4.34 17.09
CA ALA A 93 -19.96 3.61 16.64
C ALA A 93 -19.97 3.46 15.12
N ILE A 94 -20.32 2.27 14.62
CA ILE A 94 -20.36 1.94 13.20
C ILE A 94 -21.79 1.52 12.85
N PRO A 95 -22.47 2.21 11.92
CA PRO A 95 -23.83 1.86 11.53
C PRO A 95 -23.87 0.53 10.77
N ALA A 96 -25.06 -0.09 10.71
CA ALA A 96 -25.26 -1.33 9.96
C ALA A 96 -25.17 -1.15 8.43
N HIS A 97 -25.52 0.03 7.94
CA HIS A 97 -25.63 0.37 6.52
C HIS A 97 -25.20 1.81 6.26
N GLY A 98 -24.93 2.11 4.99
CA GLY A 98 -24.55 3.44 4.53
C GLY A 98 -23.04 3.66 4.58
N ASP A 99 -22.64 4.83 4.09
CA ASP A 99 -21.25 5.23 4.03
C ASP A 99 -20.80 5.79 5.37
N VAL A 100 -19.56 5.50 5.75
CA VAL A 100 -18.93 6.06 6.94
C VAL A 100 -17.78 6.95 6.47
N GLU A 101 -17.89 8.25 6.75
CA GLU A 101 -16.81 9.18 6.48
C GLU A 101 -15.55 8.78 7.26
N TYR A 102 -14.37 9.05 6.69
CA TYR A 102 -13.10 8.86 7.39
C TYR A 102 -13.16 9.47 8.79
N THR A 103 -12.90 8.62 9.78
CA THR A 103 -12.90 9.00 11.18
C THR A 103 -11.46 9.18 11.64
N TYR A 104 -11.18 10.30 12.28
CA TYR A 104 -9.88 10.65 12.81
C TYR A 104 -9.92 10.61 14.33
N GLU A 105 -8.83 10.14 14.94
CA GLU A 105 -8.63 10.26 16.38
C GLU A 105 -7.16 10.58 16.68
N ILE A 106 -6.94 11.65 17.44
CA ILE A 106 -5.61 12.11 17.81
C ILE A 106 -5.30 11.61 19.22
N VAL A 107 -4.23 10.84 19.37
CA VAL A 107 -3.82 10.22 20.63
C VAL A 107 -2.39 10.65 20.98
N PRO A 108 -2.21 11.46 22.05
CA PRO A 108 -0.87 11.83 22.52
C PRO A 108 -0.08 10.60 22.95
N THR A 109 1.18 10.49 22.50
CA THR A 109 2.04 9.36 22.87
C THR A 109 2.49 9.40 24.32
N GLY A 110 2.60 10.61 24.89
CA GLY A 110 3.19 10.85 26.21
C GLY A 110 4.71 10.64 26.26
N PHE A 111 5.37 10.40 25.12
CA PHE A 111 6.82 10.21 25.08
C PHE A 111 7.55 11.52 25.37
N THR A 112 8.51 11.48 26.28
CA THR A 112 9.39 12.63 26.62
C THR A 112 10.75 12.56 25.92
N GLN A 113 10.98 11.50 25.15
CA GLN A 113 12.18 11.25 24.38
C GLN A 113 11.80 10.59 23.06
N ASP A 114 12.62 10.81 22.05
CA ASP A 114 12.50 10.16 20.76
C ASP A 114 12.48 8.63 20.92
N LYS A 115 11.61 7.97 20.15
CA LYS A 115 11.45 6.52 20.14
C LYS A 115 11.67 5.96 18.75
N TRP A 116 12.57 4.99 18.66
CA TRP A 116 12.83 4.22 17.45
C TRP A 116 11.98 2.95 17.45
N VAL A 117 11.03 2.87 16.53
CA VAL A 117 10.09 1.76 16.38
C VAL A 117 10.61 0.75 15.38
N GLN A 118 10.93 -0.46 15.86
CA GLN A 118 11.40 -1.56 15.03
C GLN A 118 10.24 -2.43 14.51
N MET A 119 9.19 -2.60 15.32
CA MET A 119 7.98 -3.31 14.92
C MET A 119 6.73 -2.57 15.35
N SER A 120 5.68 -2.67 14.54
CA SER A 120 4.37 -2.13 14.89
C SER A 120 3.24 -2.93 14.27
N GLU A 121 2.14 -3.04 15.00
CA GLU A 121 0.93 -3.74 14.57
C GLU A 121 -0.30 -2.95 14.98
N VAL A 122 -1.18 -2.65 14.02
CA VAL A 122 -2.54 -2.16 14.29
C VAL A 122 -3.46 -3.33 14.58
N ARG A 123 -4.31 -3.17 15.59
CA ARG A 123 -5.29 -4.17 15.99
C ARG A 123 -6.67 -3.53 16.22
N PRO A 124 -7.58 -3.64 15.24
CA PRO A 124 -8.98 -3.30 15.42
C PRO A 124 -9.65 -4.16 16.50
N SER A 125 -10.62 -3.60 17.22
CA SER A 125 -11.53 -4.45 17.99
C SER A 125 -12.63 -5.03 17.09
N SER A 126 -12.89 -4.38 15.94
CA SER A 126 -13.87 -4.80 14.94
C SER A 126 -13.20 -5.07 13.59
N HIS A 127 -12.49 -6.20 13.48
CA HIS A 127 -11.85 -6.62 12.22
C HIS A 127 -12.81 -6.71 11.02
N ALA A 128 -14.11 -6.96 11.28
CA ALA A 128 -15.12 -7.08 10.23
C ALA A 128 -15.58 -5.74 9.63
N HIS A 129 -15.19 -4.60 10.23
CA HIS A 129 -15.63 -3.27 9.80
C HIS A 129 -14.47 -2.33 9.51
N VAL A 130 -13.28 -2.52 10.08
CA VAL A 130 -12.10 -1.73 9.70
C VAL A 130 -11.59 -2.19 8.35
N HIS A 131 -11.87 -1.41 7.31
CA HIS A 131 -11.41 -1.67 5.95
C HIS A 131 -9.94 -1.26 5.77
N HIS A 132 -9.54 -0.11 6.31
CA HIS A 132 -8.14 0.19 6.55
C HIS A 132 -7.97 1.21 7.68
N ALA A 133 -6.76 1.26 8.22
CA ALA A 133 -6.34 2.27 9.18
C ALA A 133 -4.97 2.80 8.75
N VAL A 134 -4.80 4.11 8.80
CA VAL A 134 -3.50 4.76 8.58
C VAL A 134 -3.14 5.50 9.86
N VAL A 135 -1.93 5.27 10.36
CA VAL A 135 -1.46 5.90 11.59
C VAL A 135 -0.34 6.86 11.24
N TYR A 136 -0.61 8.15 11.41
CA TYR A 136 0.38 9.19 11.18
C TYR A 136 1.04 9.61 12.48
N ILE A 137 2.30 10.04 12.38
CA ILE A 137 3.11 10.63 13.44
C ILE A 137 3.04 12.13 13.25
N ARG A 138 2.39 12.82 14.19
CA ARG A 138 2.30 14.28 14.19
C ARG A 138 3.30 14.86 15.20
N PRO A 139 4.49 15.34 14.75
CA PRO A 139 5.49 15.91 15.65
C PRO A 139 5.04 17.25 16.23
N PRO A 140 5.56 17.67 17.41
CA PRO A 140 5.07 18.83 18.17
C PRO A 140 5.02 20.15 17.38
N ASP A 141 5.93 20.31 16.43
CA ASP A 141 6.06 21.48 15.55
C ASP A 141 5.12 21.44 14.32
N SER A 142 4.52 20.30 13.99
CA SER A 142 3.55 20.19 12.91
C SER A 142 2.30 21.02 13.20
N SER A 143 1.84 21.79 12.20
CA SER A 143 0.58 22.54 12.25
C SER A 143 -0.67 21.69 11.93
N TRP A 144 -0.47 20.47 11.43
CA TRP A 144 -1.52 19.61 10.88
C TRP A 144 -2.54 19.20 11.95
N LEU A 145 -3.83 19.50 11.72
CA LEU A 145 -4.94 19.19 12.62
C LEU A 145 -4.73 19.68 14.06
N ARG A 146 -3.87 20.68 14.29
CA ARG A 146 -3.51 21.13 15.65
C ARG A 146 -4.69 21.69 16.44
N GLN A 147 -5.69 22.22 15.74
CA GLN A 147 -6.90 22.77 16.34
C GLN A 147 -8.06 21.74 16.35
N ALA A 148 -7.84 20.51 15.86
CA ALA A 148 -8.84 19.46 15.91
C ALA A 148 -8.94 18.82 17.31
N PRO A 149 -10.07 18.19 17.66
CA PRO A 149 -10.26 17.55 18.96
C PRO A 149 -9.23 16.45 19.23
N VAL A 150 -8.63 16.48 20.42
CA VAL A 150 -7.71 15.43 20.90
C VAL A 150 -8.48 14.41 21.75
N GLY A 151 -8.21 13.12 21.53
CA GLY A 151 -8.83 12.01 22.24
C GLY A 151 -10.35 11.89 22.06
N THR A 152 -10.88 12.46 20.98
CA THR A 152 -12.28 12.34 20.58
C THR A 152 -12.36 12.10 19.08
N PRO A 153 -13.11 11.08 18.62
CA PRO A 153 -13.33 10.84 17.20
C PRO A 153 -13.99 12.04 16.52
N PHE A 154 -13.51 12.38 15.33
CA PHE A 154 -14.10 13.39 14.47
C PHE A 154 -14.01 12.98 13.00
N THR A 155 -14.81 13.59 12.15
CA THR A 155 -14.70 13.48 10.69
C THR A 155 -14.42 14.87 10.10
N ALA A 156 -14.05 14.96 8.82
CA ALA A 156 -13.80 16.26 8.20
C ALA A 156 -15.07 17.13 8.26
N SER A 157 -16.24 16.56 7.98
CA SER A 157 -17.52 17.30 8.02
C SER A 157 -17.88 17.86 9.40
N THR A 158 -17.44 17.21 10.49
CA THR A 158 -17.68 17.69 11.87
C THR A 158 -16.79 18.87 12.29
N LEU A 159 -15.73 19.16 11.54
CA LEU A 159 -14.85 20.31 11.83
C LEU A 159 -15.52 21.60 11.39
N GLY A 160 -15.52 22.62 12.25
CA GLY A 160 -16.20 23.90 11.98
C GLY A 160 -15.44 24.84 11.02
N ASP A 161 -14.15 24.59 10.79
CA ASP A 161 -13.25 25.46 10.03
C ASP A 161 -12.82 24.81 8.71
N GLU A 162 -12.98 25.52 7.59
CA GLU A 162 -12.71 25.00 6.24
C GLU A 162 -11.25 24.57 6.06
N ARG A 163 -10.30 25.31 6.62
CA ARG A 163 -8.88 24.94 6.57
C ARG A 163 -8.63 23.65 7.33
N LEU A 164 -9.27 23.43 8.49
CA LEU A 164 -9.19 22.15 9.21
C LEU A 164 -9.82 21.00 8.41
N ARG A 165 -10.91 21.25 7.69
CA ARG A 165 -11.48 20.24 6.78
C ARG A 165 -10.48 19.86 5.69
N HIS A 166 -9.87 20.84 5.05
CA HIS A 166 -8.83 20.59 4.04
C HIS A 166 -7.64 19.82 4.62
N GLN A 167 -7.19 20.15 5.83
CA GLN A 167 -6.13 19.42 6.52
C GLN A 167 -6.49 17.94 6.80
N ALA A 168 -7.77 17.59 6.94
CA ALA A 168 -8.15 16.19 7.11
C ALA A 168 -7.83 15.36 5.84
N HIS A 169 -7.86 15.96 4.66
CA HIS A 169 -7.65 15.26 3.39
C HIS A 169 -6.18 15.21 2.93
N SER A 170 -5.30 16.04 3.50
CA SER A 170 -3.89 16.11 3.08
C SER A 170 -2.94 16.34 4.26
N THR A 171 -1.81 15.62 4.26
CA THR A 171 -0.78 15.72 5.28
C THR A 171 0.60 15.41 4.71
N ASP A 172 1.61 16.08 5.24
CA ASP A 172 3.03 15.81 5.06
C ASP A 172 3.62 15.01 6.24
N SER A 173 2.80 14.65 7.22
CA SER A 173 3.24 13.91 8.41
C SER A 173 3.79 12.53 8.06
N ASP A 174 4.73 12.04 8.86
CA ASP A 174 5.24 10.67 8.72
C ASP A 174 4.15 9.65 8.99
N MET A 175 4.23 8.53 8.28
CA MET A 175 3.36 7.40 8.51
C MET A 175 4.08 6.35 9.36
N LEU A 176 3.49 6.00 10.50
CA LEU A 176 3.97 4.91 11.32
C LEU A 176 3.68 3.58 10.62
N LEU A 177 2.42 3.34 10.24
CA LEU A 177 2.02 2.16 9.46
C LEU A 177 0.67 2.35 8.75
N VAL A 178 0.40 1.45 7.80
CA VAL A 178 -0.94 1.19 7.22
C VAL A 178 -1.39 -0.20 7.63
N TYR A 179 -2.68 -0.35 7.87
CA TYR A 179 -3.34 -1.64 8.05
C TYR A 179 -4.48 -1.78 7.05
N ALA A 180 -4.54 -2.92 6.40
CA ALA A 180 -5.73 -3.45 5.75
C ALA A 180 -5.93 -4.92 6.19
N PRO A 181 -7.14 -5.49 6.06
CA PRO A 181 -7.36 -6.91 6.30
C PRO A 181 -6.35 -7.78 5.53
N GLY A 182 -5.61 -8.63 6.26
CA GLY A 182 -4.57 -9.49 5.68
C GLY A 182 -3.15 -8.91 5.74
N SER A 183 -2.96 -7.64 6.10
CA SER A 183 -1.62 -7.07 6.32
C SER A 183 -0.87 -7.81 7.43
N SER A 184 0.42 -8.03 7.22
CA SER A 184 1.34 -8.45 8.28
C SER A 184 1.83 -7.22 9.06
N PRO A 185 2.28 -7.40 10.32
CA PRO A 185 2.92 -6.31 11.05
C PRO A 185 4.16 -5.77 10.33
N ASP A 186 4.42 -4.48 10.54
CA ASP A 186 5.70 -3.90 10.18
C ASP A 186 6.78 -4.49 11.09
N HIS A 187 7.86 -4.96 10.48
CA HIS A 187 9.00 -5.54 11.16
C HIS A 187 10.25 -5.27 10.34
N TRP A 188 11.09 -4.38 10.87
CA TRP A 188 12.35 -3.97 10.25
C TRP A 188 13.53 -4.76 10.83
N PRO A 189 14.52 -5.15 10.01
CA PRO A 189 15.75 -5.78 10.51
C PRO A 189 16.47 -4.93 11.55
N ASP A 190 17.30 -5.57 12.38
CA ASP A 190 18.17 -4.86 13.32
C ASP A 190 18.99 -3.77 12.60
N GLY A 191 19.01 -2.56 13.18
CA GLY A 191 19.63 -1.38 12.59
C GLY A 191 18.69 -0.48 11.78
N MET A 192 17.47 -0.93 11.47
CA MET A 192 16.42 -0.13 10.82
C MET A 192 15.24 0.11 11.78
N ALA A 193 14.73 1.35 11.81
CA ALA A 193 13.53 1.68 12.59
C ALA A 193 12.85 2.95 12.08
N LYS A 194 11.55 3.11 12.35
CA LYS A 194 10.83 4.39 12.18
C LYS A 194 11.04 5.27 13.41
N LEU A 195 11.06 6.59 13.25
CA LEU A 195 11.24 7.54 14.35
C LEU A 195 9.90 8.14 14.77
N ILE A 196 9.58 8.07 16.06
CA ILE A 196 8.54 8.91 16.69
C ILE A 196 9.26 9.95 17.55
N PRO A 197 9.28 11.23 17.13
CA PRO A 197 9.87 12.30 17.94
C PRO A 197 9.17 12.43 19.30
N ALA A 198 9.90 12.91 20.31
CA ALA A 198 9.35 13.25 21.61
C ALA A 198 8.13 14.18 21.47
N HIS A 199 7.15 14.01 22.34
CA HIS A 199 5.93 14.82 22.40
C HIS A 199 5.05 14.77 21.13
N SER A 200 5.24 13.76 20.27
CA SER A 200 4.37 13.55 19.11
C SER A 200 3.00 13.01 19.52
N ASP A 201 2.01 13.27 18.68
CA ASP A 201 0.72 12.55 18.70
C ASP A 201 0.72 11.47 17.62
N LEU A 202 -0.04 10.41 17.84
CA LEU A 202 -0.46 9.51 16.77
C LEU A 202 -1.85 9.91 16.30
N VAL A 203 -2.00 10.11 14.99
CA VAL A 203 -3.29 10.41 14.36
C VAL A 203 -3.77 9.16 13.63
N PHE A 204 -4.80 8.54 14.18
CA PHE A 204 -5.49 7.41 13.57
C PHE A 204 -6.46 7.94 12.53
N ARG A 205 -6.28 7.56 11.26
CA ARG A 205 -7.22 7.81 10.16
C ARG A 205 -7.88 6.47 9.81
N MET A 206 -9.13 6.32 10.20
CA MET A 206 -9.89 5.07 10.15
C MET A 206 -10.89 5.11 9.00
N HIS A 207 -10.87 4.08 8.16
CA HIS A 207 -11.89 3.84 7.15
C HIS A 207 -12.70 2.61 7.54
N TYR A 208 -13.98 2.83 7.81
CA TYR A 208 -14.93 1.77 8.14
C TYR A 208 -15.81 1.44 6.96
N THR A 209 -16.13 0.16 6.78
CA THR A 209 -17.17 -0.31 5.85
C THR A 209 -18.29 -0.97 6.62
N THR A 210 -19.52 -0.78 6.15
CA THR A 210 -20.72 -1.40 6.73
C THR A 210 -20.98 -2.75 6.09
N ASN A 211 -21.51 -3.72 6.87
CA ASN A 211 -21.71 -5.10 6.41
C ASN A 211 -23.11 -5.66 6.75
N GLY A 212 -24.07 -4.78 7.07
CA GLY A 212 -25.42 -5.16 7.48
C GLY A 212 -25.61 -5.34 8.98
N HIS A 213 -24.54 -5.25 9.78
CA HIS A 213 -24.61 -5.35 11.24
C HIS A 213 -23.98 -4.11 11.88
N ALA A 214 -24.72 -3.42 12.75
CA ALA A 214 -24.16 -2.31 13.52
C ALA A 214 -23.13 -2.84 14.52
N SER A 215 -22.06 -2.09 14.72
CA SER A 215 -20.94 -2.48 15.59
C SER A 215 -20.25 -1.26 16.16
N SER A 216 -19.10 -1.47 16.79
CA SER A 216 -18.23 -0.42 17.28
C SER A 216 -16.78 -0.83 17.23
N ASP A 217 -15.87 0.12 17.06
CA ASP A 217 -14.43 -0.13 17.06
C ASP A 217 -13.68 0.73 18.07
N GLN A 218 -12.63 0.14 18.65
CA GLN A 218 -11.64 0.83 19.47
C GLN A 218 -10.25 0.22 19.18
N THR A 219 -9.74 0.52 17.99
CA THR A 219 -8.42 0.15 17.49
C THR A 219 -7.28 0.53 18.45
N SER A 220 -6.28 -0.35 18.51
CA SER A 220 -5.02 -0.17 19.24
C SER A 220 -3.81 -0.37 18.33
N ILE A 221 -2.64 0.11 18.73
CA ILE A 221 -1.34 -0.17 18.10
C ILE A 221 -0.41 -0.73 19.15
N GLY A 222 0.20 -1.88 18.86
CA GLY A 222 1.33 -2.42 19.59
C GLY A 222 2.62 -1.95 18.94
N ILE A 223 3.58 -1.50 19.75
CA ILE A 223 4.88 -1.01 19.31
C ILE A 223 5.99 -1.77 20.05
N VAL A 224 7.01 -2.21 19.31
CA VAL A 224 8.27 -2.73 19.85
C VAL A 224 9.39 -1.77 19.43
N PHE A 225 10.14 -1.28 20.42
CA PHE A 225 11.24 -0.35 20.19
C PHE A 225 12.53 -1.07 19.79
N ALA A 226 13.36 -0.39 19.00
CA ALA A 226 14.69 -0.87 18.68
C ALA A 226 15.54 -0.97 19.96
N LYS A 227 16.21 -2.12 20.15
CA LYS A 227 17.06 -2.37 21.33
C LYS A 227 18.36 -1.55 21.32
N HIS A 228 18.80 -1.13 20.14
CA HIS A 228 19.99 -0.33 19.91
C HIS A 228 19.65 0.85 19.01
N PRO A 229 20.38 1.98 19.10
CA PRO A 229 20.22 3.09 18.17
C PRO A 229 20.35 2.58 16.72
N PRO A 230 19.36 2.83 15.85
CA PRO A 230 19.40 2.38 14.47
C PRO A 230 20.44 3.19 13.67
N THR A 231 21.06 2.55 12.69
CA THR A 231 21.92 3.22 11.71
C THR A 231 21.08 3.79 10.56
N GLN A 232 19.89 3.25 10.33
CA GLN A 232 18.98 3.69 9.28
C GLN A 232 17.58 3.98 9.80
N ARG A 233 17.02 5.11 9.37
CA ARG A 233 15.61 5.47 9.57
C ARG A 233 14.79 4.93 8.40
N VAL A 234 13.65 4.32 8.71
CA VAL A 234 12.65 3.91 7.72
C VAL A 234 11.61 5.02 7.56
N ILE A 235 11.27 5.34 6.32
CA ILE A 235 10.32 6.39 5.94
C ILE A 235 9.38 5.83 4.88
N THR A 236 8.07 6.06 5.04
CA THR A 236 7.09 5.75 4.00
C THR A 236 6.86 7.00 3.15
N LEU A 237 7.04 6.86 1.84
CA LEU A 237 6.83 7.89 0.83
C LEU A 237 5.62 7.54 -0.05
N GLN A 238 5.14 8.52 -0.81
CA GLN A 238 3.92 8.41 -1.61
C GLN A 238 4.09 8.97 -3.03
N LEU A 239 3.91 8.10 -4.01
CA LEU A 239 3.63 8.44 -5.40
C LEU A 239 2.10 8.48 -5.58
N ALA A 240 1.49 9.65 -5.44
CA ALA A 240 0.05 9.81 -5.53
C ALA A 240 -0.32 10.89 -6.56
N ASN A 241 -1.51 10.79 -7.12
CA ASN A 241 -2.08 11.88 -7.89
C ASN A 241 -2.51 13.02 -6.95
N ASP A 242 -2.51 14.26 -7.44
CA ASP A 242 -3.10 15.36 -6.69
C ASP A 242 -4.64 15.19 -6.69
N HIS A 243 -5.31 15.67 -5.65
CA HIS A 243 -6.75 15.42 -5.36
C HIS A 243 -7.72 15.87 -6.48
N ASP A 244 -7.24 16.53 -7.53
CA ASP A 244 -8.02 17.05 -8.65
C ASP A 244 -8.03 16.13 -9.89
N THR A 245 -7.14 15.13 -9.97
CA THR A 245 -6.85 14.43 -11.24
C THR A 245 -7.03 12.91 -11.20
N ILE A 246 -8.27 12.43 -11.38
CA ILE A 246 -8.56 11.12 -12.01
C ILE A 246 -9.94 11.16 -12.70
N PRO A 247 -10.13 11.90 -13.80
CA PRO A 247 -11.39 11.84 -14.55
C PRO A 247 -11.44 10.55 -15.37
N ILE A 248 -11.88 9.44 -14.77
CA ILE A 248 -12.06 8.18 -15.51
C ILE A 248 -13.35 8.31 -16.34
N PRO A 249 -13.29 8.21 -17.68
CA PRO A 249 -14.48 8.32 -18.49
C PRO A 249 -15.46 7.16 -18.25
N PRO A 250 -16.76 7.35 -18.52
CA PRO A 250 -17.73 6.26 -18.53
C PRO A 250 -17.29 5.09 -19.42
N ALA A 251 -17.73 3.88 -19.06
CA ALA A 251 -17.61 2.67 -19.87
C ALA A 251 -16.18 2.30 -20.34
N THR A 252 -15.13 2.82 -19.70
CA THR A 252 -13.72 2.60 -20.08
C THR A 252 -13.13 1.42 -19.31
N ASP A 253 -12.58 0.40 -19.98
CA ASP A 253 -12.13 -0.85 -19.36
C ASP A 253 -10.63 -0.91 -18.97
N ASN A 254 -9.87 0.12 -19.36
CA ASN A 254 -8.42 0.14 -19.18
C ASN A 254 -7.84 1.57 -19.15
N TYR A 255 -8.39 2.44 -18.29
CA TYR A 255 -7.93 3.82 -18.15
C TYR A 255 -6.62 3.87 -17.35
N ARG A 256 -5.58 4.49 -17.92
CA ARG A 256 -4.24 4.55 -17.35
C ARG A 256 -3.98 5.90 -16.70
N VAL A 257 -3.42 5.89 -15.49
CA VAL A 257 -2.93 7.08 -14.79
C VAL A 257 -1.52 6.80 -14.29
N GLU A 258 -0.63 7.77 -14.36
CA GLU A 258 0.73 7.64 -13.86
C GLU A 258 1.16 8.86 -13.07
N VAL A 259 2.14 8.68 -12.20
CA VAL A 259 2.79 9.75 -11.45
C VAL A 259 4.27 9.45 -11.32
N HIS A 260 5.08 10.51 -11.36
CA HIS A 260 6.54 10.43 -11.29
C HIS A 260 7.08 11.16 -10.06
N GLY A 261 8.26 10.73 -9.63
CA GLY A 261 9.06 11.53 -8.71
C GLY A 261 10.47 11.01 -8.53
N THR A 262 11.33 11.86 -7.99
CA THR A 262 12.76 11.61 -7.89
C THR A 262 13.20 11.54 -6.44
N LEU A 263 14.08 10.58 -6.15
CA LEU A 263 14.81 10.50 -4.88
C LEU A 263 16.04 11.41 -4.96
N PRO A 264 16.11 12.54 -4.23
CA PRO A 264 17.24 13.46 -4.26
C PRO A 264 18.43 12.95 -3.43
N ASN A 265 18.26 11.89 -2.63
CA ASN A 265 19.28 11.29 -1.79
C ASN A 265 19.36 9.78 -2.04
N ASP A 266 20.52 9.20 -1.74
CA ASP A 266 20.71 7.76 -1.71
C ASP A 266 19.75 7.13 -0.68
N ALA A 267 19.10 6.04 -1.07
CA ALA A 267 18.12 5.36 -0.24
C ALA A 267 18.11 3.86 -0.52
N THR A 268 17.65 3.05 0.44
CA THR A 268 17.41 1.62 0.22
C THR A 268 15.91 1.37 0.19
N LEU A 269 15.37 1.00 -0.97
CA LEU A 269 13.98 0.62 -1.15
C LEU A 269 13.68 -0.73 -0.47
N LEU A 270 12.58 -0.78 0.29
CA LEU A 270 12.24 -1.92 1.15
C LEU A 270 10.93 -2.61 0.74
N SER A 271 9.88 -1.85 0.46
CA SER A 271 8.53 -2.38 0.25
C SER A 271 7.67 -1.45 -0.59
N PHE A 272 6.60 -2.00 -1.13
CA PHE A 272 5.53 -1.28 -1.82
C PHE A 272 4.18 -1.59 -1.18
N PHE A 273 3.24 -0.64 -1.25
CA PHE A 273 1.85 -0.82 -0.86
C PHE A 273 0.96 0.01 -1.81
N PRO A 274 0.48 -0.58 -2.91
CA PRO A 274 -0.42 0.11 -3.84
C PRO A 274 -1.83 0.23 -3.26
N HIS A 275 -2.47 1.38 -3.49
CA HIS A 275 -3.82 1.65 -3.06
C HIS A 275 -4.65 2.29 -4.17
N MET A 276 -5.82 1.70 -4.44
CA MET A 276 -6.87 2.16 -5.35
C MET A 276 -8.24 1.81 -4.77
N HIS A 277 -9.32 2.26 -5.38
CA HIS A 277 -10.68 1.86 -5.01
C HIS A 277 -11.22 0.77 -5.97
N LEU A 278 -12.56 0.69 -6.09
CA LEU A 278 -13.28 -0.44 -6.66
C LEU A 278 -12.96 -0.73 -8.14
N ARG A 279 -12.47 0.26 -8.89
CA ARG A 279 -12.15 0.13 -10.31
C ARG A 279 -10.69 -0.17 -10.55
N GLY A 280 -9.85 -0.11 -9.53
CA GLY A 280 -8.45 -0.49 -9.62
C GLY A 280 -8.29 -1.91 -10.16
N LYS A 281 -7.49 -2.07 -11.22
CA LYS A 281 -7.27 -3.34 -11.92
C LYS A 281 -5.81 -3.75 -11.92
N ARG A 282 -4.90 -2.77 -12.05
CA ARG A 282 -3.46 -3.02 -12.04
C ARG A 282 -2.72 -1.85 -11.45
N PHE A 283 -1.65 -2.14 -10.72
CA PHE A 283 -0.71 -1.13 -10.24
C PHE A 283 0.73 -1.54 -10.55
N GLU A 284 1.58 -0.61 -10.98
CA GLU A 284 3.00 -0.84 -11.24
C GLU A 284 3.86 0.19 -10.52
N TYR A 285 5.04 -0.23 -10.07
CA TYR A 285 6.13 0.67 -9.67
C TYR A 285 7.32 0.38 -10.56
N ASN A 286 7.94 1.44 -11.05
CA ASN A 286 8.98 1.38 -12.06
C ASN A 286 10.15 2.30 -11.66
N ILE A 287 11.36 1.93 -12.09
CA ILE A 287 12.46 2.89 -12.25
C ILE A 287 12.46 3.36 -13.69
N VAL A 288 12.52 4.68 -13.88
CA VAL A 288 12.65 5.31 -15.18
C VAL A 288 14.10 5.77 -15.34
N SER A 289 14.68 5.47 -16.49
CA SER A 289 16.03 5.90 -16.85
C SER A 289 16.07 6.33 -18.32
N PRO A 290 16.97 7.25 -18.72
CA PRO A 290 17.18 7.53 -20.13
C PRO A 290 17.55 6.23 -20.87
N ASP A 291 16.94 5.95 -22.01
CA ASP A 291 17.39 4.90 -22.91
C ASP A 291 18.58 5.41 -23.69
N THR A 292 19.64 4.65 -23.49
CA THR A 292 21.01 5.00 -23.77
C THR A 292 21.54 4.18 -24.95
N SER A 293 20.82 3.11 -25.29
CA SER A 293 21.17 2.19 -26.37
C SER A 293 21.17 2.82 -27.76
N LEU A 294 20.47 3.95 -27.96
CA LEU A 294 20.40 4.64 -29.24
C LEU A 294 21.64 5.48 -29.56
N TRP A 295 22.41 5.88 -28.55
CA TRP A 295 23.60 6.71 -28.74
C TRP A 295 24.93 5.94 -28.72
N GLU A 296 24.90 4.64 -28.38
CA GLU A 296 26.08 3.77 -28.46
C GLU A 296 26.37 3.24 -29.88
N LYS A 297 25.53 3.56 -30.88
CA LYS A 297 25.86 3.23 -32.28
C LYS A 297 26.80 4.30 -32.85
N PRO A 298 28.01 3.95 -33.35
CA PRO A 298 28.86 4.90 -34.05
C PRO A 298 28.05 5.54 -35.18
N LEU A 299 28.07 6.87 -35.26
CA LEU A 299 27.53 7.62 -36.38
C LEU A 299 28.14 7.04 -37.67
N ARG A 300 27.40 6.18 -38.38
CA ARG A 300 27.67 5.98 -39.80
C ARG A 300 27.31 7.30 -40.45
N GLU A 301 28.30 7.98 -41.03
CA GLU A 301 28.09 9.13 -41.90
C GLU A 301 27.01 8.78 -42.94
N LYS A 302 25.78 9.20 -42.67
CA LYS A 302 24.73 9.22 -43.68
C LYS A 302 24.80 10.58 -44.33
N ALA A 303 25.18 10.55 -45.61
CA ALA A 303 25.20 11.72 -46.48
C ALA A 303 23.90 12.54 -46.35
N LEU A 304 24.05 13.86 -46.29
CA LEU A 304 22.96 14.83 -46.27
C LEU A 304 22.03 14.62 -47.48
N PRO A 305 20.70 14.46 -47.28
CA PRO A 305 19.76 14.40 -48.39
C PRO A 305 19.56 15.78 -49.04
N ASP A 306 19.33 15.72 -50.34
CA ASP A 306 19.11 16.82 -51.28
C ASP A 306 17.93 17.75 -50.89
N LYS A 307 18.14 19.07 -51.00
CA LYS A 307 17.20 20.13 -50.57
C LYS A 307 16.17 20.47 -51.66
N SER A 308 15.35 19.51 -52.07
CA SER A 308 14.34 19.74 -53.11
C SER A 308 13.01 19.03 -52.88
N VAL A 309 12.39 19.19 -51.70
CA VAL A 309 10.95 18.88 -51.51
C VAL A 309 10.32 19.89 -50.53
N PRO A 310 9.17 20.54 -50.88
CA PRO A 310 8.52 21.50 -49.99
C PRO A 310 7.70 20.84 -48.88
N ASP A 311 7.71 21.49 -47.71
CA ASP A 311 7.06 21.10 -46.45
C ASP A 311 5.57 20.75 -46.60
N LYS A 312 5.23 19.54 -46.16
CA LYS A 312 3.90 19.21 -45.64
C LYS A 312 4.07 18.86 -44.17
N ALA A 313 3.58 19.72 -43.29
CA ALA A 313 3.55 19.48 -41.86
C ALA A 313 2.62 18.30 -41.49
N PRO A 314 3.05 17.44 -40.56
CA PRO A 314 2.14 16.75 -39.66
C PRO A 314 2.31 17.29 -38.23
N HIS A 315 1.18 17.58 -37.59
CA HIS A 315 1.07 17.73 -36.14
C HIS A 315 1.32 16.37 -35.48
N ASP A 316 2.59 16.10 -35.14
CA ASP A 316 3.04 15.17 -34.10
C ASP A 316 4.57 15.26 -34.05
N GLN A 317 5.07 16.30 -33.38
CA GLN A 317 6.50 16.39 -33.03
C GLN A 317 6.64 16.04 -31.55
N ALA A 318 6.96 14.78 -31.28
CA ALA A 318 7.69 14.44 -30.07
C ALA A 318 8.98 15.27 -30.03
N ASP A 319 9.28 15.87 -28.88
CA ASP A 319 10.49 16.66 -28.65
C ASP A 319 11.73 15.86 -29.10
N PRO A 320 12.51 16.35 -30.08
CA PRO A 320 13.65 15.62 -30.62
C PRO A 320 14.84 15.50 -29.65
N TYR A 321 14.76 16.06 -28.44
CA TYR A 321 15.83 16.01 -27.44
C TYR A 321 15.60 15.06 -26.25
N HIS A 322 14.45 14.40 -26.15
CA HIS A 322 14.25 13.37 -25.14
C HIS A 322 14.59 11.98 -25.70
N ALA A 323 15.71 11.42 -25.23
CA ALA A 323 15.98 10.00 -25.41
C ALA A 323 14.77 9.18 -24.91
N PRO A 324 14.36 8.09 -25.60
CA PRO A 324 13.27 7.26 -25.13
C PRO A 324 13.58 6.79 -23.70
N SER A 325 12.58 6.55 -22.87
CA SER A 325 12.83 6.08 -21.51
C SER A 325 12.93 4.55 -21.46
N LYS A 326 13.94 4.03 -20.76
CA LYS A 326 14.00 2.64 -20.35
C LYS A 326 13.29 2.47 -19.02
N ILE A 327 12.28 1.60 -19.00
CA ILE A 327 11.47 1.28 -17.83
C ILE A 327 11.92 -0.06 -17.25
N GLU A 328 12.25 -0.06 -15.96
CA GLU A 328 12.45 -1.28 -15.18
C GLU A 328 11.31 -1.44 -14.17
N THR A 329 10.45 -2.44 -14.38
CA THR A 329 9.35 -2.73 -13.44
C THR A 329 9.86 -3.42 -12.19
N LEU A 330 9.63 -2.77 -11.04
CA LEU A 330 9.99 -3.27 -9.71
C LEU A 330 8.92 -4.22 -9.16
N VAL A 331 7.66 -3.86 -9.35
CA VAL A 331 6.50 -4.70 -9.04
C VAL A 331 5.34 -4.34 -9.96
N ARG A 332 4.58 -5.36 -10.37
CA ARG A 332 3.28 -5.25 -11.02
C ARG A 332 2.28 -6.04 -10.20
N VAL A 333 1.14 -5.45 -9.90
CA VAL A 333 0.09 -6.04 -9.08
C VAL A 333 -1.21 -6.11 -9.87
N ASN A 334 -1.79 -7.30 -10.01
CA ASN A 334 -3.16 -7.49 -10.50
C ASN A 334 -4.14 -7.19 -9.37
N TYR A 335 -4.48 -5.91 -9.22
CA TYR A 335 -5.08 -5.36 -8.01
C TYR A 335 -6.43 -6.01 -7.67
N ASP A 336 -6.64 -6.28 -6.38
CA ASP A 336 -7.91 -6.73 -5.80
C ASP A 336 -8.26 -5.81 -4.63
N PHE A 337 -9.39 -5.11 -4.73
CA PHE A 337 -9.81 -4.12 -3.73
C PHE A 337 -9.96 -4.71 -2.32
N TYR A 338 -10.36 -5.98 -2.21
CA TYR A 338 -10.56 -6.66 -0.93
C TYR A 338 -9.25 -7.16 -0.31
N TRP A 339 -8.16 -7.18 -1.07
CA TRP A 339 -6.85 -7.65 -0.63
C TRP A 339 -5.76 -6.61 -0.92
N GLN A 340 -5.60 -5.68 0.01
CA GLN A 340 -4.58 -4.64 -0.08
C GLN A 340 -3.35 -5.07 0.71
N LEU A 341 -2.37 -5.63 -0.01
CA LEU A 341 -1.18 -6.24 0.57
C LEU A 341 0.03 -5.32 0.46
N SER A 342 0.94 -5.46 1.42
CA SER A 342 2.31 -4.99 1.27
C SER A 342 3.12 -5.98 0.45
N TYR A 343 4.13 -5.48 -0.25
CA TYR A 343 5.06 -6.27 -1.05
C TYR A 343 6.47 -5.96 -0.58
N ARG A 344 6.99 -6.75 0.38
CA ARG A 344 8.31 -6.53 0.96
C ARG A 344 9.38 -7.20 0.10
N LEU A 345 10.33 -6.43 -0.40
CA LEU A 345 11.42 -6.97 -1.21
C LEU A 345 12.21 -8.02 -0.42
N ALA A 346 12.39 -9.20 -1.02
CA ALA A 346 13.23 -10.27 -0.48
C ALA A 346 14.69 -9.81 -0.31
N LYS A 347 15.12 -8.89 -1.18
CA LYS A 347 16.40 -8.20 -1.10
C LYS A 347 16.13 -6.70 -1.22
N PRO A 348 16.31 -5.92 -0.14
CA PRO A 348 16.26 -4.46 -0.23
C PRO A 348 17.14 -3.93 -1.35
N ARG A 349 16.66 -2.90 -2.05
CA ARG A 349 17.32 -2.37 -3.26
C ARG A 349 17.91 -1.00 -3.00
N PHE A 350 19.23 -0.87 -3.13
CA PHE A 350 19.88 0.43 -3.10
C PHE A 350 19.52 1.26 -4.35
N LEU A 351 19.10 2.49 -4.13
CA LEU A 351 18.76 3.49 -5.13
C LEU A 351 19.68 4.70 -4.91
N LYS A 352 20.29 5.17 -6.00
CA LYS A 352 21.15 6.37 -5.95
C LYS A 352 20.30 7.64 -5.97
N ALA A 353 20.83 8.71 -5.40
CA ALA A 353 20.33 10.06 -5.63
C ALA A 353 20.14 10.33 -7.13
N GLY A 354 19.02 10.95 -7.48
CA GLY A 354 18.59 11.18 -8.87
C GLY A 354 17.78 10.03 -9.48
N THR A 355 17.58 8.89 -8.78
CA THR A 355 16.71 7.82 -9.29
C THR A 355 15.29 8.33 -9.48
N GLU A 356 14.75 8.16 -10.69
CA GLU A 356 13.37 8.47 -11.01
C GLU A 356 12.49 7.24 -10.81
N LEU A 357 11.43 7.41 -10.03
CA LEU A 357 10.41 6.40 -9.77
C LEU A 357 9.12 6.82 -10.46
N GLN A 358 8.43 5.83 -11.01
CA GLN A 358 7.11 5.99 -11.60
C GLN A 358 6.15 5.00 -10.95
N ALA A 359 4.96 5.46 -10.59
CA ALA A 359 3.83 4.60 -10.28
C ALA A 359 2.81 4.69 -11.41
N VAL A 360 2.18 3.57 -11.76
CA VAL A 360 1.16 3.52 -12.81
C VAL A 360 -0.03 2.70 -12.34
N ALA A 361 -1.23 3.27 -12.45
CA ALA A 361 -2.49 2.65 -12.13
C ALA A 361 -3.33 2.44 -13.38
N TRP A 362 -4.07 1.34 -13.42
CA TRP A 362 -5.09 1.07 -14.42
C TRP A 362 -6.44 0.82 -13.77
N TYR A 363 -7.47 1.40 -14.37
CA TYR A 363 -8.85 1.31 -13.90
C TYR A 363 -9.78 0.71 -14.94
N ASP A 364 -10.77 -0.05 -14.46
CA ASP A 364 -11.87 -0.61 -15.24
C ASP A 364 -13.21 -0.01 -14.78
N ASN A 365 -13.63 1.05 -15.46
CA ASN A 365 -14.95 1.67 -15.34
C ASN A 365 -15.96 1.12 -16.38
N SER A 366 -15.72 -0.08 -16.94
CA SER A 366 -16.64 -0.69 -17.90
C SER A 366 -17.82 -1.38 -17.21
N LYS A 367 -18.82 -1.76 -18.00
CA LYS A 367 -19.99 -2.56 -17.56
C LYS A 367 -19.62 -3.98 -17.15
N ASN A 368 -18.43 -4.45 -17.51
CA ASN A 368 -17.97 -5.81 -17.22
C ASN A 368 -17.26 -5.93 -15.86
N ASN A 369 -16.90 -4.81 -15.23
CA ASN A 369 -16.33 -4.84 -13.89
C ASN A 369 -17.45 -5.07 -12.85
N PRO A 370 -17.48 -6.22 -12.15
CA PRO A 370 -18.53 -6.50 -11.15
C PRO A 370 -18.46 -5.60 -9.92
N HIS A 371 -17.36 -4.87 -9.72
CA HIS A 371 -17.18 -3.91 -8.63
C HIS A 371 -17.61 -2.50 -9.02
N ASN A 372 -17.96 -2.25 -10.28
CA ASN A 372 -18.36 -0.93 -10.74
C ASN A 372 -19.81 -0.61 -10.33
N PRO A 373 -20.04 0.35 -9.42
CA PRO A 373 -21.39 0.69 -8.99
C PRO A 373 -22.19 1.46 -10.04
N ASP A 374 -21.52 2.15 -10.97
CA ASP A 374 -22.16 2.97 -12.00
C ASP A 374 -21.20 3.15 -13.21
N PRO A 375 -21.30 2.28 -14.24
CA PRO A 375 -20.44 2.33 -15.41
C PRO A 375 -20.78 3.44 -16.42
N ASP A 376 -21.95 4.08 -16.30
CA ASP A 376 -22.38 5.13 -17.23
C ASP A 376 -21.95 6.53 -16.76
N SER A 377 -21.39 6.65 -15.56
CA SER A 377 -20.88 7.90 -14.98
C SER A 377 -19.36 8.03 -15.06
N PRO A 378 -18.83 9.26 -15.23
CA PRO A 378 -17.41 9.51 -15.02
C PRO A 378 -17.08 9.37 -13.54
N VAL A 379 -15.86 8.91 -13.27
CA VAL A 379 -15.33 8.79 -11.91
C VAL A 379 -14.34 9.91 -11.69
N LYS A 380 -14.28 10.40 -10.46
CA LYS A 380 -13.33 11.44 -10.03
C LYS A 380 -12.51 10.93 -8.85
N TRP A 381 -11.48 11.70 -8.49
CA TRP A 381 -10.81 11.49 -7.22
C TRP A 381 -11.78 11.69 -6.04
N GLY A 382 -11.67 10.86 -5.01
CA GLY A 382 -12.43 11.06 -3.77
C GLY A 382 -12.20 9.97 -2.73
N ASP A 383 -12.49 10.30 -1.47
CA ASP A 383 -12.29 9.40 -0.32
C ASP A 383 -13.20 8.18 -0.30
N GLN A 384 -14.37 8.26 -0.95
CA GLN A 384 -15.33 7.16 -0.94
C GLN A 384 -14.98 6.10 -1.98
N THR A 385 -15.27 4.83 -1.67
CA THR A 385 -14.89 3.66 -2.51
C THR A 385 -15.52 3.67 -3.91
N TYR A 386 -16.63 4.40 -4.09
CA TYR A 386 -17.27 4.60 -5.40
C TYR A 386 -16.62 5.72 -6.23
N ASN A 387 -15.79 6.57 -5.63
CA ASN A 387 -14.82 7.42 -6.34
C ASN A 387 -13.50 6.64 -6.51
N GLU A 388 -12.42 7.28 -6.96
CA GLU A 388 -11.11 6.63 -7.08
C GLU A 388 -9.97 7.35 -6.38
N MET A 389 -8.89 6.60 -6.16
CA MET A 389 -7.60 7.09 -5.67
C MET A 389 -6.47 6.38 -6.40
N MET A 390 -5.35 7.09 -6.57
CA MET A 390 -4.09 6.49 -6.96
C MET A 390 -3.06 6.82 -5.88
N VAL A 391 -2.70 5.85 -5.04
CA VAL A 391 -1.61 6.06 -4.07
C VAL A 391 -0.66 4.88 -4.09
N GLY A 392 0.55 5.13 -4.57
CA GLY A 392 1.66 4.22 -4.51
C GLY A 392 2.53 4.49 -3.28
N PHE A 393 2.25 3.82 -2.15
CA PHE A 393 3.10 3.91 -0.97
C PHE A 393 4.34 3.03 -1.12
N PHE A 394 5.48 3.47 -0.61
CA PHE A 394 6.68 2.65 -0.56
C PHE A 394 7.56 3.04 0.63
N ASP A 395 8.27 2.08 1.19
CA ASP A 395 9.20 2.33 2.30
C ASP A 395 10.64 2.38 1.80
N ILE A 396 11.39 3.35 2.31
CA ILE A 396 12.82 3.47 2.12
C ILE A 396 13.55 3.51 3.47
N ALA A 397 14.78 3.00 3.50
CA ALA A 397 15.74 3.20 4.56
C ALA A 397 16.84 4.19 4.15
N VAL A 398 17.10 5.16 5.02
CA VAL A 398 18.09 6.25 4.84
C VAL A 398 18.94 6.36 6.11
N PRO A 399 20.13 6.98 6.09
CA PRO A 399 20.88 7.28 7.30
C PRO A 399 20.00 7.88 8.42
N ALA A 400 20.13 7.37 9.65
CA ALA A 400 19.22 7.72 10.75
C ALA A 400 19.21 9.20 11.16
N ASN A 401 20.26 9.94 10.81
CA ASN A 401 20.43 11.37 11.13
C ASN A 401 19.85 12.32 10.08
N LEU A 402 19.37 11.80 8.94
CA LEU A 402 18.80 12.63 7.89
C LEU A 402 17.30 12.86 8.13
N ASP A 403 16.84 14.10 7.93
CA ASP A 403 15.46 14.51 8.20
C ASP A 403 14.55 14.44 6.96
N LYS A 404 13.25 14.21 7.17
CA LYS A 404 12.22 13.88 6.16
C LYS A 404 12.14 14.86 5.00
N TRP A 405 12.37 16.14 5.28
CA TRP A 405 12.14 17.25 4.36
C TRP A 405 13.03 17.26 3.10
N HIS A 406 13.92 16.28 2.94
CA HIS A 406 14.87 16.18 1.84
C HIS A 406 14.73 14.93 0.96
N TYR A 407 13.64 14.14 0.98
CA TYR A 407 13.69 12.80 0.34
C TYR A 407 12.85 12.55 -0.90
N PHE A 408 11.91 13.41 -1.28
CA PHE A 408 11.12 13.14 -2.47
C PHE A 408 10.63 14.40 -3.14
N ILE A 409 10.89 14.50 -4.44
CA ILE A 409 10.37 15.57 -5.28
C ILE A 409 9.39 14.91 -6.24
N ARG A 410 8.10 15.20 -6.07
CA ARG A 410 7.06 14.81 -7.04
C ARG A 410 7.12 15.77 -8.22
N HIS A 411 7.09 15.24 -9.43
CA HIS A 411 6.97 16.05 -10.63
C HIS A 411 5.51 16.43 -10.83
N LYS A 412 5.26 17.71 -11.09
CA LYS A 412 3.96 18.17 -11.56
C LYS A 412 4.04 18.15 -13.08
N ASP A 413 3.34 17.22 -13.70
CA ASP A 413 3.14 17.19 -15.15
C ASP A 413 2.08 18.21 -15.57
#